data_AF-A0A6V7JG70-F1
#
_entry.id   AF-A0A6V7JG70-F1
#
_cell.length_a   1.000
_cell.length_b   1.000
_cell.length_c   1.000
_cell.angle_alpha   90.00
_cell.angle_beta   90.00
_cell.angle_gamma   90.00
#
_symmetry.space_group_name_H-M   'P 1'
#
loop_
_entity.id
_entity.type
_entity.pdbx_description
1 polymer ?
#
loop_
_entity_poly.entity_id
_entity_poly.type
_entity_poly.pdbx_seq_one_letter_code
_entity_poly.pdbx_strand_id
1 'polypeptide(L)'
;NVEKEYASIPRRGYKKNAQGSEIITKHDILISSRLNACRVLEFPPGISTGDTGGFDVKLNNSVFNELRAHSHNCCVRKKSKHNNK
;
A
#
# COMPACT_ATOMS: atom_id res chain seq x y z
N ASN A 1 4.40 -9.51 10.97
CA ASN A 1 4.33 -9.09 9.55
C ASN A 1 2.92 -8.58 9.27
N VAL A 2 2.78 -7.33 8.81
CA VAL A 2 1.49 -6.62 8.72
C VAL A 2 0.51 -7.30 7.76
N GLU A 3 1.00 -7.91 6.69
CA GLU A 3 0.17 -8.63 5.71
C GLU A 3 -0.53 -9.84 6.33
N LYS A 4 0.20 -10.58 7.19
CA LYS A 4 -0.36 -11.72 7.94
C LYS A 4 -1.43 -11.26 8.93
N GLU A 5 -1.22 -10.09 9.54
CA GLU A 5 -2.19 -9.50 10.45
C GLU A 5 -3.46 -9.04 9.72
N TYR A 6 -3.32 -8.42 8.56
CA TYR A 6 -4.46 -8.05 7.72
C TYR A 6 -5.21 -9.30 7.21
N ALA A 7 -4.50 -10.34 6.80
CA ALA A 7 -5.09 -11.61 6.36
C ALA A 7 -5.83 -12.37 7.49
N SER A 8 -5.47 -12.12 8.76
CA SER A 8 -6.17 -12.68 9.91
C SER A 8 -7.55 -12.07 10.16
N ILE A 9 -7.92 -10.97 9.48
CA ILE A 9 -9.23 -10.35 9.63
C ILE A 9 -10.28 -11.18 8.88
N PRO A 10 -11.29 -11.75 9.57
CA PRO A 10 -12.29 -12.62 8.96
C PRO A 10 -13.21 -11.88 7.98
N ARG A 11 -14.02 -12.62 7.19
CA ARG A 11 -14.96 -12.03 6.20
C ARG A 11 -15.89 -10.97 6.79
N ARG A 12 -16.25 -11.09 8.07
CA ARG A 12 -17.04 -10.08 8.82
C ARG A 12 -16.38 -8.69 8.92
N GLY A 13 -15.12 -8.53 8.50
CA GLY A 13 -14.46 -7.23 8.32
C GLY A 13 -13.72 -6.68 9.53
N TYR A 14 -13.84 -7.33 10.69
CA TYR A 14 -13.14 -6.95 11.92
C TYR A 14 -12.79 -8.15 12.80
N LYS A 15 -11.79 -7.95 13.66
CA LYS A 15 -11.41 -8.87 14.76
C LYS A 15 -11.22 -8.08 16.05
N LYS A 16 -11.32 -8.73 17.20
CA LYS A 16 -10.89 -8.13 18.47
C LYS A 16 -9.39 -8.41 18.66
N ASN A 17 -8.68 -7.51 19.34
CA ASN A 17 -7.31 -7.77 19.77
C ASN A 17 -7.27 -8.97 20.73
N ALA A 18 -6.08 -9.50 21.02
CA ALA A 18 -5.92 -10.69 21.86
C ALA A 18 -6.48 -10.51 23.29
N GLN A 19 -6.58 -9.26 23.77
CA GLN A 19 -7.12 -8.91 25.07
C GLN A 19 -8.64 -8.60 25.06
N GLY A 20 -9.28 -8.62 23.89
CA GLY A 20 -10.71 -8.37 23.72
C GLY A 20 -11.16 -6.91 23.86
N SER A 21 -10.24 -5.98 24.13
CA SER A 21 -10.52 -4.57 24.43
C SER A 21 -10.69 -3.70 23.19
N GLU A 22 -9.99 -4.00 22.09
CA GLU A 22 -9.98 -3.15 20.90
C GLU A 22 -10.48 -3.91 19.68
N ILE A 23 -11.22 -3.20 18.81
CA ILE A 23 -11.71 -3.72 17.54
C ILE A 23 -10.76 -3.27 16.42
N ILE A 24 -10.10 -4.24 15.80
CA ILE A 24 -9.24 -4.02 14.63
C ILE A 24 -10.06 -4.27 13.39
N THR A 25 -10.11 -3.28 12.49
CA THR A 25 -10.81 -3.37 11.22
C THR A 25 -9.83 -3.35 10.05
N LYS A 26 -10.31 -3.66 8.84
CA LYS A 26 -9.53 -3.51 7.61
C LYS A 26 -9.08 -2.06 7.34
N HIS A 27 -9.77 -1.07 7.94
CA HIS A 27 -9.52 0.36 7.77
C HIS A 27 -8.71 0.95 8.92
N ASP A 28 -8.11 0.10 9.77
CA ASP A 28 -7.17 0.57 10.78
C ASP A 28 -6.06 1.40 10.14
N ILE A 29 -5.77 2.57 10.71
CA ILE A 29 -4.86 3.55 10.12
C ILE A 29 -3.43 2.99 10.06
N LEU A 30 -2.98 2.26 11.08
CA LEU A 30 -1.63 1.73 11.13
C LEU A 30 -1.47 0.56 10.16
N ILE A 31 -2.46 -0.34 10.11
CA ILE A 31 -2.45 -1.47 9.18
C ILE A 31 -2.49 -0.98 7.73
N SER A 32 -3.44 -0.10 7.40
CA SER A 32 -3.58 0.43 6.05
C SER A 32 -2.36 1.24 5.59
N SER A 33 -1.78 2.06 6.48
CA SER A 33 -0.60 2.88 6.14
C SER A 33 0.64 2.05 5.87
N ARG A 34 0.86 0.98 6.63
CA ARG A 34 1.98 0.04 6.40
C ARG A 34 1.77 -0.77 5.12
N LEU A 35 0.54 -1.25 4.87
CA LEU A 35 0.21 -1.95 3.62
C LEU A 35 0.40 -1.06 2.39
N ASN A 36 0.02 0.22 2.50
CA ASN A 36 0.23 1.19 1.43
C ASN A 36 1.72 1.36 1.13
N ALA A 37 2.57 1.44 2.16
CA ALA A 37 4.02 1.50 1.99
C ALA A 37 4.56 0.26 1.25
N CYS A 38 4.12 -0.95 1.62
CA CYS A 38 4.50 -2.18 0.92
C CYS A 38 4.07 -2.17 -0.55
N ARG A 39 2.84 -1.73 -0.83
CA ARG A 39 2.27 -1.71 -2.19
C ARG A 39 2.96 -0.72 -3.13
N VAL A 40 3.58 0.35 -2.62
CA VAL A 40 4.33 1.30 -3.46
C VAL A 40 5.51 0.63 -4.17
N LEU A 41 6.09 -0.42 -3.58
CA LEU A 41 7.17 -1.20 -4.19
C LEU A 41 6.74 -1.90 -5.48
N GLU A 42 5.43 -2.14 -5.66
CA GLU A 42 4.86 -2.84 -6.80
C GLU A 42 4.38 -1.89 -7.92
N PHE A 43 4.55 -0.57 -7.78
CA PHE A 43 4.00 0.40 -8.72
C PHE A 43 4.68 0.38 -10.10
N PRO A 44 3.94 0.31 -11.22
CA PRO A 44 4.51 0.37 -12.57
C PRO A 44 4.59 1.80 -13.13
N PRO A 45 5.60 2.19 -13.93
CA PRO A 45 6.87 1.50 -14.16
C PRO A 45 7.70 1.61 -12.88
N GLY A 46 8.20 0.48 -12.35
CA GLY A 46 8.87 0.34 -11.06
C GLY A 46 9.35 1.66 -10.47
N ILE A 47 8.63 2.21 -9.49
CA ILE A 47 9.13 3.37 -8.76
C ILE A 47 10.38 2.87 -8.03
N SER A 48 11.53 3.51 -8.29
CA SER A 48 12.77 3.21 -7.58
C SER A 48 12.67 3.78 -6.17
N THR A 49 11.91 3.11 -5.31
CA THR A 49 11.67 3.50 -3.92
C THR A 49 12.91 3.30 -3.04
N GLY A 50 13.89 2.51 -3.50
CA GLY A 50 15.09 2.17 -2.73
C GLY A 50 14.81 1.15 -1.61
N ASP A 51 15.82 0.86 -0.80
CA ASP A 51 15.66 0.09 0.44
C ASP A 51 15.32 1.04 1.59
N THR A 52 14.27 0.71 2.34
CA THR A 52 13.83 1.49 3.49
C THR A 52 14.65 1.20 4.75
N GLY A 53 15.75 0.43 4.67
CA GLY A 53 16.76 0.32 5.73
C GLY A 53 16.21 -0.19 7.06
N GLY A 54 15.14 -0.99 7.03
CA GLY A 54 14.48 -1.51 8.24
C GLY A 54 13.60 -0.51 8.99
N PHE A 55 13.38 0.71 8.47
CA PHE A 55 12.44 1.68 9.06
C PHE A 55 10.98 1.21 8.93
N ASP A 56 10.16 1.50 9.94
CA ASP A 56 8.70 1.27 9.91
C ASP A 56 8.02 2.32 9.03
N VAL A 57 8.12 2.14 7.71
CA VAL A 57 7.55 3.07 6.73
C VAL A 57 6.03 2.96 6.74
N LYS A 58 5.38 4.12 6.88
CA LYS A 58 3.92 4.29 6.85
C LYS A 58 3.60 5.34 5.80
N LEU A 59 2.58 5.06 5.00
CA LEU A 59 2.21 5.93 3.91
C LEU A 59 0.71 6.25 3.95
N ASN A 60 0.41 7.54 4.08
CA ASN A 60 -0.96 8.03 4.14
C ASN A 60 -1.72 7.69 2.86
N ASN A 61 -3.03 7.46 2.99
CA ASN A 61 -3.87 7.05 1.86
C ASN A 61 -3.89 8.09 0.72
N SER A 62 -3.91 9.39 1.03
CA SER A 62 -3.85 10.44 -0.01
C SER A 62 -2.57 10.34 -0.83
N VAL A 63 -1.43 10.26 -0.14
CA VAL A 63 -0.10 10.17 -0.77
C VAL A 63 0.00 8.89 -1.60
N PHE A 64 -0.52 7.76 -1.09
CA PHE A 64 -0.54 6.49 -1.83
C PHE A 64 -1.29 6.63 -3.15
N ASN A 65 -2.48 7.24 -3.12
CA ASN A 65 -3.32 7.40 -4.30
C ASN A 65 -2.69 8.34 -5.34
N GLU A 66 -2.08 9.43 -4.90
CA GLU A 66 -1.35 10.35 -5.78
C GLU A 66 -0.17 9.66 -6.46
N LEU A 67 0.64 8.92 -5.70
CA LEU A 67 1.77 8.15 -6.24
C LEU A 67 1.30 7.09 -7.24
N ARG A 68 0.19 6.40 -6.93
CA ARG A 68 -0.41 5.40 -7.82
C ARG A 68 -0.88 6.01 -9.13
N ALA A 69 -1.58 7.13 -9.07
CA ALA A 69 -2.05 7.85 -10.25
C ALA A 69 -0.86 8.36 -11.09
N HIS A 70 0.17 8.90 -10.44
CA HIS A 70 1.38 9.34 -11.11
C HIS A 70 2.08 8.19 -11.85
N SER A 71 2.30 7.05 -11.18
CA SER A 71 2.97 5.90 -11.78
C SER A 71 2.20 5.37 -12.99
N HIS A 72 0.87 5.24 -12.89
CA HIS A 72 0.02 4.84 -13.99
C HIS A 72 0.11 5.81 -15.18
N ASN A 73 0.06 7.11 -14.93
CA ASN A 73 0.16 8.14 -15.98
C ASN A 73 1.54 8.13 -16.65
N CYS A 74 2.62 7.89 -15.90
CA CYS A 74 3.95 7.69 -16.46
C CYS A 74 4.01 6.47 -17.39
N CYS A 75 3.35 5.36 -17.03
CA CYS A 75 3.26 4.17 -17.87
C CYS A 75 2.54 4.47 -19.20
N VAL A 76 1.38 5.15 -19.14
CA VAL A 76 0.60 5.53 -20.33
C VAL A 76 1.42 6.44 -21.25
N ARG A 77 2.09 7.46 -20.70
CA ARG A 77 2.96 8.38 -21.47
C ARG A 77 4.14 7.66 -22.14
N LYS A 78 4.73 6.64 -21.49
CA LYS A 78 5.79 5.83 -22.10
C LYS A 78 5.25 4.99 -23.26
N LYS A 79 4.08 4.39 -23.12
CA LYS A 79 3.44 3.58 -24.17
C LYS A 79 3.07 4.41 -25.40
N SER A 80 2.49 5.59 -25.23
CA SER A 80 2.15 6.46 -26.36
C SER A 80 3.39 6.91 -27.15
N LYS A 81 4.51 7.16 -26.47
CA LYS A 81 5.80 7.46 -27.13
C LYS A 81 6.40 6.27 -27.89
N HIS A 82 6.15 5.04 -27.44
CA HIS A 82 6.60 3.83 -28.15
C HIS A 82 5.78 3.57 -29.41
N ASN A 83 4.46 3.79 -29.36
CA ASN A 83 3.56 3.56 -30.49
C ASN A 83 3.68 4.62 -31.60
N ASN A 84 4.22 5.81 -31.30
CA ASN A 84 4.42 6.90 -32.26
C ASN A 84 5.83 6.87 -32.89
N LYS A 85 6.52 5.74 -32.86
CA LYS A 85 7.91 5.59 -33.30
C LYS A 85 8.04 4.51 -34.36
#